data_AF-A0A3M9YXW8-F1
#
_entry.id   AF-A0A3M9YXW8-F1
#
_cell.length_a   1.000
_cell.length_b   1.000
_cell.length_c   1.000
_cell.angle_alpha   90.00
_cell.angle_beta   90.00
_cell.angle_gamma   90.00
#
_symmetry.space_group_name_H-M   'P 1'
#
loop_
_entity.id
_entity.type
_entity.pdbx_description
1 polymer ?
#
loop_
_entity_poly.entity_id
_entity_poly.type
_entity_poly.pdbx_seq_one_letter_code
_entity_poly.pdbx_strand_id
1 'polypeptide(L)'
;MLLENIAADTVLADKGYDADQRVIERLQQQGKTPVIPPRRNRKTPRQYDKELYKARHLIENFFAKLKQYRAIATRYDKLAETFLCAIYMVAAIIWLN
;
A
#
# COMPACT_ATOMS: atom_id res chain seq x y z
N MET A 1 -10.67 11.83 -2.49
CA MET A 1 -9.37 11.14 -2.68
C MET A 1 -9.45 9.73 -2.10
N LEU A 2 -8.80 8.73 -2.70
CA LEU A 2 -8.94 7.28 -2.37
C LEU A 2 -8.69 6.89 -0.89
N LEU A 3 -8.12 7.81 -0.08
CA LEU A 3 -7.78 7.61 1.33
C LEU A 3 -8.85 8.13 2.32
N GLU A 4 -9.85 8.87 1.84
CA GLU A 4 -10.74 9.64 2.72
C GLU A 4 -11.69 8.78 3.55
N ASN A 5 -12.04 7.56 3.09
CA ASN A 5 -13.09 6.74 3.68
C ASN A 5 -12.60 5.39 4.27
N ILE A 6 -11.30 5.28 4.56
CA ILE A 6 -10.73 4.07 5.19
C ILE A 6 -10.95 4.15 6.70
N ALA A 7 -11.58 3.13 7.29
CA ALA A 7 -11.66 2.92 8.73
C ALA A 7 -10.33 2.32 9.25
N ALA A 8 -9.35 3.19 9.46
CA ALA A 8 -8.06 2.82 10.04
C ALA A 8 -7.47 3.99 10.82
N ASP A 9 -6.95 3.72 12.01
CA ASP A 9 -6.29 4.72 12.86
C ASP A 9 -4.90 5.10 12.35
N THR A 10 -4.27 4.20 11.58
CA THR A 10 -2.91 4.36 11.08
C THR A 10 -2.82 3.96 9.62
N VAL A 11 -2.10 4.75 8.83
CA VAL A 11 -1.95 4.56 7.38
C VAL A 11 -0.48 4.41 7.03
N LEU A 12 -0.11 3.23 6.53
CA LEU A 12 1.21 2.96 5.95
C LEU A 12 1.15 3.25 4.45
N ALA A 13 2.09 4.04 3.94
CA ALA A 13 2.20 4.26 2.50
C ALA A 13 3.67 4.46 2.07
N ASP A 14 3.89 4.30 0.77
CA ASP A 14 5.20 4.53 0.18
C ASP A 14 5.65 5.99 0.31
N LYS A 15 6.97 6.22 0.32
CA LYS A 15 7.60 7.55 0.31
C LYS A 15 7.09 8.47 -0.81
N GLY A 16 6.60 7.91 -1.93
CA GLY A 16 5.92 8.67 -2.98
C GLY A 16 4.74 9.50 -2.48
N TYR A 17 4.09 9.08 -1.39
CA TYR A 17 2.94 9.76 -0.76
C TYR A 17 3.34 10.79 0.30
N ASP A 18 4.63 11.11 0.45
CA ASP A 18 5.09 12.24 1.27
C ASP A 18 4.71 13.57 0.61
N ALA A 19 3.44 13.97 0.76
CA ALA A 19 2.88 15.22 0.30
C ALA A 19 2.02 15.83 1.41
N ASP A 20 2.41 17.00 1.90
CA ASP A 20 1.83 17.60 3.11
C ASP A 20 0.33 17.87 2.97
N GLN A 21 -0.04 18.85 2.15
CA GLN A 21 -1.45 19.25 1.98
C GLN A 21 -2.36 18.17 1.39
N ARG A 22 -1.81 17.32 0.52
CA ARG A 22 -2.61 16.33 -0.21
C ARG A 22 -2.83 15.06 0.60
N VAL A 23 -1.86 14.64 1.42
CA VAL A 23 -1.87 13.33 2.08
C VAL A 23 -1.74 13.49 3.59
N ILE A 24 -0.65 14.08 4.08
CA ILE A 24 -0.31 14.07 5.51
C ILE A 24 -1.33 14.87 6.33
N GLU A 25 -1.58 16.12 5.95
CA GLU A 25 -2.53 16.99 6.64
C GLU A 25 -3.96 16.44 6.59
N ARG A 26 -4.35 15.85 5.46
CA ARG A 26 -5.67 15.23 5.29
C ARG A 26 -5.85 14.03 6.20
N LEU A 27 -4.83 13.17 6.30
CA LEU A 27 -4.85 12.03 7.23
C LEU A 27 -4.93 12.50 8.68
N GLN A 28 -4.14 13.52 9.05
CA GLN A 28 -4.17 14.08 10.40
C GLN A 28 -5.51 14.75 10.74
N GLN A 29 -6.12 15.48 9.80
CA GLN A 29 -7.45 16.08 9.95
C GLN A 29 -8.55 15.01 10.17
N GLN A 30 -8.33 13.80 9.66
CA GLN A 30 -9.21 12.66 9.87
C GLN A 30 -8.87 11.86 11.14
N GLY A 31 -7.95 12.34 11.98
CA GLY A 31 -7.50 11.65 13.19
C GLY A 31 -6.59 10.45 12.92
N LYS A 32 -6.06 10.30 11.70
CA LYS A 32 -5.24 9.15 11.29
C LYS A 32 -3.75 9.47 11.41
N THR A 33 -2.96 8.48 11.83
CA THR A 33 -1.51 8.59 11.93
C THR A 33 -0.83 8.18 10.62
N PRO A 34 -0.11 9.09 9.93
CA PRO A 34 0.58 8.76 8.70
C PRO A 34 1.97 8.16 8.97
N VAL A 35 2.14 6.88 8.67
CA VAL A 35 3.44 6.17 8.70
C VAL A 35 4.01 6.14 7.29
N ILE A 36 4.49 7.31 6.86
CA ILE A 36 4.99 7.55 5.50
C ILE A 36 6.39 8.18 5.62
N PRO A 37 7.45 7.50 5.14
CA PRO A 37 8.81 8.03 5.21
C PRO A 37 8.95 9.34 4.43
N PRO A 38 9.67 10.33 4.97
CA PRO A 38 9.91 11.59 4.26
C PRO A 38 10.84 11.37 3.08
N ARG A 39 10.58 12.07 1.96
CA ARG A 39 11.46 12.09 0.78
C ARG A 39 12.84 12.62 1.13
N ARG A 40 13.86 12.11 0.44
CA ARG A 40 15.27 12.44 0.72
C ARG A 40 15.60 13.93 0.51
N ASN A 41 14.88 14.60 -0.38
CA ASN A 41 15.05 16.02 -0.71
C ASN A 41 14.21 16.97 0.17
N ARG A 42 13.54 16.45 1.21
CA ARG A 42 12.72 17.27 2.11
C ARG A 42 13.63 18.12 3.01
N LYS A 43 13.39 19.44 3.03
CA LYS A 43 14.17 20.39 3.85
C LYS A 43 14.04 20.11 5.35
N THR A 44 12.84 19.73 5.79
CA THR A 44 12.54 19.40 7.19
C THR A 44 11.92 18.00 7.23
N PRO A 45 12.73 16.97 7.50
CA PRO A 45 12.24 15.60 7.60
C PRO A 45 11.23 15.45 8.75
N ARG A 46 10.10 14.78 8.49
CA ARG A 46 9.12 14.45 9.52
C ARG A 46 9.54 13.18 10.25
N GLN A 47 9.24 13.10 11.54
CA GLN A 47 9.32 11.84 12.27
C GLN A 47 8.19 10.91 11.80
N TYR A 48 8.48 9.62 11.73
CA TYR A 48 7.53 8.56 11.45
C TYR A 48 7.96 7.31 12.21
N ASP A 49 7.02 6.41 12.47
CA ASP A 49 7.32 5.13 13.10
C ASP A 49 8.02 4.20 12.09
N LYS A 50 9.33 4.05 12.27
CA LYS A 50 10.16 3.18 11.42
C LYS A 50 9.89 1.71 11.65
N GLU A 51 9.57 1.32 12.88
CA GLU A 51 9.31 -0.08 13.22
C GLU A 51 7.99 -0.53 12.60
N LEU A 52 6.95 0.30 12.73
CA LEU A 52 5.69 0.03 12.06
C LEU A 52 5.83 0.04 10.54
N TYR A 53 6.65 0.93 9.97
CA TYR A 53 6.92 0.95 8.53
C TYR A 53 7.55 -0.36 8.01
N LYS A 54 8.28 -1.12 8.84
CA LYS A 54 8.82 -2.43 8.44
C LYS A 54 7.71 -3.37 7.99
N ALA A 55 6.53 -3.33 8.60
CA ALA A 55 5.40 -4.19 8.24
C ALA A 55 4.99 -4.09 6.75
N ARG A 56 5.37 -3.01 6.05
CA ARG A 56 5.21 -2.88 4.60
C ARG A 56 5.88 -4.01 3.80
N HIS A 57 6.94 -4.63 4.33
CA HIS A 57 7.58 -5.78 3.68
C HIS A 57 6.60 -6.95 3.48
N LEU A 58 5.58 -7.10 4.34
CA LEU A 58 4.57 -8.15 4.22
C LEU A 58 3.73 -7.96 2.95
N ILE A 59 3.36 -6.70 2.69
CA ILE A 59 2.62 -6.31 1.49
C ILE A 59 3.49 -6.52 0.23
N GLU A 60 4.77 -6.13 0.29
CA GLU A 60 5.71 -6.36 -0.82
C GLU A 60 5.91 -7.85 -1.12
N ASN A 61 6.07 -8.68 -0.08
CA ASN A 61 6.20 -10.13 -0.21
C ASN A 61 4.93 -10.75 -0.81
N PHE A 62 3.75 -10.27 -0.41
CA PHE A 62 2.48 -10.72 -1.00
C PHE A 62 2.41 -10.40 -2.51
N PHE A 63 2.75 -9.18 -2.93
CA PHE A 63 2.78 -8.83 -4.35
C PHE A 63 3.89 -9.56 -5.12
N ALA A 64 5.03 -9.84 -4.49
CA ALA A 64 6.08 -10.65 -5.07
C ALA A 64 5.58 -12.07 -5.36
N LYS A 65 4.89 -12.70 -4.39
CA LYS A 65 4.23 -14.01 -4.58
C LYS A 65 3.17 -13.96 -5.67
N LEU A 66 2.30 -12.94 -5.70
CA LEU A 66 1.31 -12.78 -6.78
C LEU A 66 1.96 -12.73 -8.17
N LYS A 67 3.10 -12.03 -8.30
CA LYS A 67 3.83 -11.92 -9.56
C LYS A 67 4.58 -13.19 -9.98
N GLN A 68 4.69 -14.20 -9.13
CA GLN A 68 5.19 -15.52 -9.56
C GLN A 68 4.22 -16.19 -10.53
N TYR A 69 2.94 -15.85 -10.47
CA TYR A 69 1.92 -16.34 -11.39
C TYR A 69 1.98 -15.53 -12.67
N ARG A 70 2.55 -16.12 -13.73
CA ARG A 70 2.77 -15.46 -15.03
C ARG A 70 1.52 -14.77 -15.56
N ALA A 71 0.36 -15.43 -15.50
CA ALA A 71 -0.90 -14.88 -15.99
C ALA A 71 -1.30 -13.55 -15.31
N ILE A 72 -1.02 -13.44 -14.00
CA ILE A 72 -1.24 -12.22 -13.23
C ILE A 72 -0.18 -11.17 -13.58
N ALA A 73 1.09 -11.56 -13.60
CA ALA A 73 2.22 -10.66 -13.85
C ALA A 73 2.15 -9.97 -15.21
N THR A 74 1.73 -10.69 -16.26
CA THR A 74 1.62 -10.16 -17.62
C THR A 74 0.22 -9.67 -17.97
N ARG A 75 -0.74 -9.78 -17.03
CA ARG A 75 -2.16 -9.42 -17.23
C ARG A 75 -2.73 -10.05 -18.51
N TYR A 76 -2.67 -11.38 -18.59
CA TYR A 76 -3.16 -12.11 -19.77
C TYR A 76 -4.67 -12.03 -19.97
N ASP A 77 -5.43 -11.95 -18.87
CA ASP A 77 -6.87 -11.82 -18.93
C ASP A 77 -7.28 -10.45 -19.51
N LYS A 78 -8.02 -10.49 -20.62
CA LYS A 78 -8.52 -9.28 -21.29
C LYS A 78 -9.64 -8.60 -20.51
N LEU A 79 -10.47 -9.40 -19.83
CA LEU A 79 -11.58 -8.89 -19.03
C LEU A 79 -11.10 -8.60 -17.61
N ALA A 80 -11.44 -7.42 -17.10
CA ALA A 80 -11.07 -6.98 -15.76
C ALA A 80 -11.61 -7.91 -14.67
N GLU A 81 -12.82 -8.44 -14.84
CA GLU A 81 -13.45 -9.37 -13.90
C GLU A 81 -12.68 -10.69 -13.81
N THR A 82 -12.31 -11.28 -14.95
CA THR A 82 -11.52 -12.52 -14.97
C THR A 82 -10.16 -12.34 -14.32
N PHE A 83 -9.48 -11.22 -14.63
CA PHE A 83 -8.21 -10.87 -13.98
C PHE A 83 -8.35 -10.72 -12.46
N LEU A 84 -9.43 -10.10 -11.99
CA LEU A 84 -9.69 -9.91 -10.57
C LEU A 84 -10.01 -11.25 -9.87
N CYS A 85 -10.79 -12.13 -10.50
CA CYS A 85 -11.04 -13.49 -10.01
C CYS A 85 -9.72 -14.27 -9.86
N ALA A 86 -8.82 -14.17 -10.84
CA ALA A 86 -7.50 -14.80 -10.75
C ALA A 86 -6.67 -14.25 -9.58
N ILE A 87 -6.68 -12.92 -9.36
CA ILE A 87 -6.04 -12.30 -8.19
C ILE A 87 -6.61 -12.86 -6.90
N TYR A 88 -7.93 -12.92 -6.74
CA TYR A 88 -8.56 -13.43 -5.51
C TYR A 88 -8.25 -14.90 -5.26
N MET A 89 -8.29 -15.73 -6.30
CA MET A 89 -7.95 -17.14 -6.20
C MET A 89 -6.51 -17.33 -5.71
N VAL A 90 -5.56 -16.64 -6.34
CA VAL A 90 -4.15 -16.73 -5.94
C VAL A 90 -3.90 -16.12 -4.56
N ALA A 91 -4.57 -15.02 -4.22
CA ALA A 91 -4.48 -14.42 -2.89
C ALA A 91 -4.93 -15.39 -1.80
N ALA A 92 -6.03 -16.14 -2.03
CA ALA A 92 -6.51 -17.17 -1.11
C ALA A 92 -5.49 -18.32 -0.95
N ILE A 93 -4.88 -18.76 -2.05
CA ILE A 93 -3.82 -19.79 -2.02
C ILE A 93 -2.61 -19.30 -1.20
N ILE A 94 -2.17 -18.05 -1.41
CA ILE A 94 -1.06 -17.46 -0.65
C ILE A 94 -1.38 -17.35 0.84
N TRP A 95 -2.65 -17.09 1.19
CA TRP A 95 -3.09 -16.97 2.57
C TRP A 95 -3.15 -18.32 3.30
N LEU A 96 -3.53 -19.39 2.61
CA LEU A 96 -3.66 -20.73 3.19
C LEU A 96 -2.32 -21.47 3.40
N ASN A 97 -1.22 -20.90 2.90
CA ASN A 97 0.11 -21.51 2.87
C ASN A 97 1.07 -20.80 3.83
#